data_AF-A0A7V5ARK1-F1
#
_entry.id   AF-A0A7V5ARK1-F1
#
_cell.length_a   1.000
_cell.length_b   1.000
_cell.length_c   1.000
_cell.angle_alpha   90.00
_cell.angle_beta   90.00
_cell.angle_gamma   90.00
#
_symmetry.space_group_name_H-M   'P 1'
#
loop_
_entity.id
_entity.type
_entity.pdbx_description
1 polymer ?
#
loop_
_entity_poly.entity_id
_entity_poly.type
_entity_poly.pdbx_seq_one_letter_code
_entity_poly.pdbx_strand_id
1 'polypeptide(L)'
;MVRLISFVAVLMLFGAVFGDVVTLRNGHRLEGEVVELNGQIEVKMRFGSIFVKKEDVVRIERSLTPWQDFERRLKTIREDDYDSYRALIAWCKEKELDEESERVKKMLEKALRSEYNRRRERAGKDIEEVRRIAYWCEEVGLRSEYEETMSFYWKLRVEASLKEVDRTDAKALVTLAIRLREDGVPETYLRVLFEMALLQDPDCFQARISLGMQFWEGHWLFKSQVDAILKQREEERLASSGYVYVNGKWVRPDAYALIEKEGTLLRLEESLKIETSKLRIWEQDLRQREANFEAEKNRFESEKRRYEYDLQLKDSVIRELRCENFRLVREVRELRDENHNLRDENDKLRREIERLRRELEDAKRNSGSSSSPSPSTGPRSERRQR
;
A
#
# COMPACT_ATOMS: atom_id res chain seq x y z
N MET A 1 -8.42 47.35 -15.98
CA MET A 1 -9.78 46.97 -15.53
C MET A 1 -10.26 45.84 -16.44
N VAL A 2 -10.69 44.73 -15.84
CA VAL A 2 -11.35 43.55 -16.47
C VAL A 2 -10.47 42.62 -17.31
N ARG A 3 -9.98 41.53 -16.67
CA ARG A 3 -9.85 40.14 -17.18
C ARG A 3 -8.87 39.35 -16.30
N LEU A 4 -9.32 38.95 -15.10
CA LEU A 4 -8.56 38.03 -14.23
C LEU A 4 -9.47 37.27 -13.24
N ILE A 5 -10.67 36.83 -13.64
CA ILE A 5 -11.53 36.00 -12.78
C ILE A 5 -12.38 35.08 -13.68
N SER A 6 -11.86 33.91 -14.10
CA SER A 6 -12.66 32.83 -14.73
C SER A 6 -11.86 31.52 -14.79
N PHE A 7 -11.27 31.06 -13.67
CA PHE A 7 -10.52 29.79 -13.65
C PHE A 7 -10.70 28.94 -12.37
N VAL A 8 -11.78 29.13 -11.60
CA VAL A 8 -11.95 28.44 -10.29
C VAL A 8 -13.34 27.79 -10.11
N ALA A 9 -14.03 27.40 -11.18
CA ALA A 9 -15.35 26.76 -11.03
C ALA A 9 -15.61 25.62 -12.02
N VAL A 10 -14.61 24.79 -12.30
CA VAL A 10 -14.86 23.40 -12.73
C VAL A 10 -14.82 22.56 -11.47
N LEU A 11 -15.94 22.63 -10.77
CA LEU A 11 -16.25 21.95 -9.54
C LEU A 11 -16.19 20.44 -9.78
N MET A 12 -15.26 19.80 -9.07
CA MET A 12 -15.26 18.42 -8.61
C MET A 12 -16.63 17.72 -8.69
N LEU A 13 -16.98 17.17 -9.84
CA LEU A 13 -17.87 16.01 -9.95
C LEU A 13 -16.99 14.77 -9.87
N PHE A 14 -16.40 14.52 -8.68
CA PHE A 14 -15.93 13.18 -8.34
C PHE A 14 -17.17 12.30 -8.32
N GLY A 15 -17.36 11.51 -9.37
CA GLY A 15 -18.42 10.52 -9.45
C GLY A 15 -18.27 9.58 -8.27
N ALA A 16 -19.17 9.71 -7.30
CA ALA A 16 -19.20 8.87 -6.12
C ALA A 16 -19.31 7.39 -6.55
N VAL A 17 -18.38 6.59 -6.04
CA VAL A 17 -18.21 5.17 -6.33
C VAL A 17 -19.37 4.42 -5.65
N PHE A 18 -20.41 4.13 -6.43
CA PHE A 18 -21.73 3.70 -5.97
C PHE A 18 -21.72 2.44 -5.08
N GLY A 19 -21.94 2.58 -3.77
CA GLY A 19 -22.47 1.53 -2.90
C GLY A 19 -24.00 1.59 -2.80
N ASP A 20 -24.64 0.78 -1.96
CA ASP A 20 -26.02 1.07 -1.57
C ASP A 20 -26.03 2.45 -0.91
N VAL A 21 -26.92 3.34 -1.38
CA VAL A 21 -27.01 4.70 -0.86
C VAL A 21 -28.13 4.76 0.17
N VAL A 22 -27.75 4.87 1.44
CA VAL A 22 -28.67 5.06 2.55
C VAL A 22 -28.88 6.55 2.75
N THR A 23 -30.10 7.03 2.46
CA THR A 23 -30.48 8.42 2.71
C THR A 23 -31.15 8.51 4.09
N LEU A 24 -30.58 9.31 4.98
CA LEU A 24 -31.04 9.50 6.36
C LEU A 24 -32.07 10.62 6.49
N ARG A 25 -32.89 10.61 7.55
CA ARG A 25 -33.93 11.62 7.81
C ARG A 25 -33.38 13.03 7.97
N ASN A 26 -32.14 13.15 8.41
CA ASN A 26 -31.42 14.42 8.54
C ASN A 26 -30.85 14.94 7.19
N GLY A 27 -31.07 14.22 6.09
CA GLY A 27 -30.61 14.58 4.75
C GLY A 27 -29.20 14.09 4.40
N HIS A 28 -28.47 13.46 5.33
CA HIS A 28 -27.17 12.87 5.03
C HIS A 28 -27.31 11.59 4.20
N ARG A 29 -26.31 11.32 3.35
CA ARG A 29 -26.22 10.11 2.54
C ARG A 29 -25.00 9.31 2.98
N LEU A 30 -25.19 8.02 3.22
CA LEU A 30 -24.12 7.06 3.49
C LEU A 30 -24.03 6.09 2.32
N GLU A 31 -22.82 5.84 1.84
CA GLU A 31 -22.56 4.94 0.72
C GLU A 31 -21.77 3.72 1.24
N GLY A 32 -22.30 2.52 1.02
CA GLY A 32 -21.65 1.29 1.45
C GLY A 32 -22.50 0.05 1.19
N GLU A 33 -22.01 -1.13 1.52
CA GLU A 33 -22.83 -2.34 1.50
C GLU A 33 -23.79 -2.34 2.69
N VAL A 34 -25.10 -2.47 2.44
CA VAL A 34 -26.11 -2.42 3.49
C VAL A 34 -26.49 -3.81 3.97
N VAL A 35 -26.21 -4.10 5.23
CA VAL A 35 -26.64 -5.32 5.93
C VAL A 35 -27.67 -4.95 7.00
N GLU A 36 -28.85 -5.54 6.93
CA GLU A 36 -29.93 -5.28 7.88
C GLU A 36 -29.83 -6.25 9.07
N LEU A 37 -29.63 -5.72 10.28
CA LEU A 37 -29.39 -6.50 11.52
C LEU A 37 -30.30 -6.01 12.64
N ASN A 38 -31.28 -6.83 13.06
CA ASN A 38 -32.09 -6.64 14.28
C ASN A 38 -32.60 -5.19 14.51
N GLY A 39 -33.17 -4.56 13.48
CA GLY A 39 -33.72 -3.19 13.58
C GLY A 39 -32.70 -2.06 13.39
N GLN A 40 -31.43 -2.39 13.15
CA GLN A 40 -30.40 -1.48 12.71
C GLN A 40 -29.91 -1.86 11.31
N ILE A 41 -29.30 -0.89 10.65
CA ILE A 41 -28.72 -0.99 9.32
C ILE A 41 -27.22 -0.78 9.48
N GLU A 42 -26.43 -1.82 9.21
CA GLU A 42 -24.98 -1.73 9.12
C GLU A 42 -24.60 -1.33 7.69
N VAL A 43 -23.96 -0.18 7.54
CA VAL A 43 -23.39 0.30 6.29
C VAL A 43 -21.90 0.00 6.32
N LYS A 44 -21.46 -1.03 5.59
CA LYS A 44 -20.04 -1.40 5.47
C LYS A 44 -19.38 -0.58 4.37
N MET A 45 -18.35 0.17 4.76
CA MET A 45 -17.56 1.01 3.88
C MET A 45 -16.14 0.44 3.76
N ARG A 46 -15.33 1.00 2.85
CA ARG A 46 -13.93 0.58 2.65
C ARG A 46 -13.08 0.65 3.93
N PHE A 47 -13.40 1.57 4.85
CA PHE A 47 -12.60 1.85 6.06
C PHE A 47 -13.35 1.60 7.38
N GLY A 48 -14.37 0.74 7.38
CA GLY A 48 -15.11 0.35 8.59
C GLY A 48 -16.61 0.20 8.37
N SER A 49 -17.37 0.04 9.46
CA SER A 49 -18.84 -0.07 9.41
C SER A 49 -19.49 1.04 10.25
N ILE A 50 -20.60 1.58 9.78
CA ILE A 50 -21.47 2.47 10.56
C ILE A 50 -22.81 1.78 10.80
N PHE A 51 -23.29 1.83 12.04
CA PHE A 51 -24.62 1.33 12.40
C PHE A 51 -25.60 2.49 12.51
N VAL A 52 -26.72 2.40 11.78
CA VAL A 52 -27.79 3.39 11.79
C VAL A 52 -29.09 2.71 12.21
N LYS A 53 -29.91 3.35 13.04
CA LYS A 53 -31.24 2.81 13.35
C LYS A 53 -32.12 2.85 12.11
N LYS A 54 -32.89 1.79 11.87
CA LYS A 54 -33.79 1.70 10.70
C LYS A 54 -34.81 2.86 10.65
N GLU A 55 -35.21 3.36 11.82
CA GLU A 55 -36.12 4.50 11.97
C GLU A 55 -35.58 5.78 11.32
N ASP A 56 -34.26 5.96 11.36
CA ASP A 56 -33.56 7.15 10.85
C ASP A 56 -33.31 7.08 9.34
N VAL A 57 -33.63 5.95 8.70
CA VAL A 57 -33.42 5.73 7.26
C VAL A 57 -34.69 6.04 6.49
N VAL A 58 -34.58 6.93 5.50
CA VAL A 58 -35.69 7.36 4.64
C VAL A 58 -35.83 6.41 3.45
N ARG A 59 -34.71 6.11 2.79
CA ARG A 59 -34.67 5.32 1.56
C ARG A 59 -33.31 4.66 1.42
N ILE A 60 -33.30 3.43 0.93
CA ILE A 60 -32.11 2.68 0.57
C ILE A 60 -32.18 2.45 -0.94
N GLU A 61 -31.27 3.05 -1.69
CA GLU A 61 -31.12 2.77 -3.12
C GLU A 61 -30.07 1.68 -3.27
N ARG A 62 -30.54 0.45 -3.54
CA ARG A 62 -29.63 -0.68 -3.72
C ARG A 62 -28.97 -0.61 -5.08
N SER A 63 -27.65 -0.52 -5.10
CA SER A 63 -26.87 -0.53 -6.32
C SER A 63 -25.65 -1.41 -6.14
N LEU A 64 -25.30 -2.18 -7.17
CA LEU A 64 -24.14 -3.06 -7.08
C LEU A 64 -22.89 -2.20 -6.90
N THR A 65 -22.12 -2.51 -5.86
CA THR A 65 -20.82 -1.86 -5.70
C THR A 65 -19.94 -2.17 -6.92
N PRO A 66 -19.03 -1.27 -7.33
CA PRO A 66 -18.09 -1.57 -8.40
C PRO A 66 -17.33 -2.88 -8.16
N TRP A 67 -16.99 -3.19 -6.91
CA TRP A 67 -16.42 -4.49 -6.57
C TRP A 67 -17.37 -5.68 -6.85
N GLN A 68 -18.66 -5.57 -6.52
CA GLN A 68 -19.64 -6.63 -6.81
C GLN A 68 -19.90 -6.78 -8.32
N ASP A 69 -19.96 -5.67 -9.07
CA ASP A 69 -20.09 -5.74 -10.54
C ASP A 69 -18.83 -6.33 -11.18
N PHE A 70 -17.65 -5.99 -10.65
CA PHE A 70 -16.37 -6.59 -11.02
C PHE A 70 -16.40 -8.12 -10.86
N GLU A 71 -16.75 -8.62 -9.66
CA GLU A 71 -16.81 -10.07 -9.41
C GLU A 71 -17.82 -10.76 -10.33
N ARG A 72 -18.98 -10.13 -10.56
CA ARG A 72 -20.01 -10.66 -11.45
C ARG A 72 -19.49 -10.77 -12.88
N ARG A 73 -18.87 -9.71 -13.41
CA ARG A 73 -18.28 -9.70 -14.76
C ARG A 73 -17.19 -10.76 -14.86
N LEU A 74 -16.27 -10.80 -13.90
CA LEU A 74 -15.17 -11.78 -13.89
C LEU A 74 -15.67 -13.23 -13.94
N LYS A 75 -16.74 -13.56 -13.20
CA LYS A 75 -17.36 -14.91 -13.21
C LYS A 75 -17.99 -15.29 -14.55
N THR A 76 -18.36 -14.32 -15.37
CA THR A 76 -18.97 -14.56 -16.69
C THR A 76 -17.94 -14.71 -17.81
N ILE A 77 -16.70 -14.28 -17.60
CA ILE A 77 -15.64 -14.34 -18.62
C ILE A 77 -15.12 -15.77 -18.74
N ARG A 78 -15.10 -16.30 -19.97
CA ARG A 78 -14.48 -17.60 -20.27
C ARG A 78 -12.96 -17.49 -20.28
N GLU A 79 -12.27 -18.59 -19.99
CA GLU A 79 -10.79 -18.59 -19.98
C GLU A 79 -10.14 -18.22 -21.33
N ASP A 80 -10.86 -18.44 -22.44
CA ASP A 80 -10.41 -18.15 -23.81
C ASP A 80 -10.87 -16.79 -24.36
N ASP A 81 -11.63 -16.00 -23.60
CA ASP A 81 -12.19 -14.73 -24.05
C ASP A 81 -11.30 -13.53 -23.66
N TYR A 82 -10.22 -13.34 -24.42
CA TYR A 82 -9.21 -12.31 -24.19
C TYR A 82 -9.76 -10.88 -24.32
N ASP A 83 -10.74 -10.67 -25.20
CA ASP A 83 -11.36 -9.35 -25.40
C ASP A 83 -12.22 -8.96 -24.21
N SER A 84 -12.95 -9.90 -23.63
CA SER A 84 -13.68 -9.66 -22.37
C SER A 84 -12.73 -9.34 -21.21
N TYR A 85 -11.57 -10.00 -21.12
CA TYR A 85 -10.54 -9.63 -20.14
C TYR A 85 -10.01 -8.20 -20.35
N ARG A 86 -9.70 -7.81 -21.59
CA ARG A 86 -9.24 -6.45 -21.94
C ARG A 86 -10.32 -5.41 -21.61
N ALA A 87 -11.58 -5.68 -21.94
CA ALA A 87 -12.71 -4.84 -21.63
C ALA A 87 -12.89 -4.67 -20.10
N LEU A 88 -12.73 -5.75 -19.33
CA LEU A 88 -12.80 -5.69 -17.88
C LEU A 88 -11.65 -4.88 -17.28
N ILE A 89 -10.42 -5.01 -17.80
CA ILE A 89 -9.27 -4.18 -17.37
C ILE A 89 -9.54 -2.69 -17.64
N ALA A 90 -10.03 -2.34 -18.83
CA ALA A 90 -10.37 -0.97 -19.18
C ALA A 90 -11.47 -0.41 -18.25
N TRP A 91 -12.49 -1.22 -17.97
CA TRP A 91 -13.56 -0.88 -17.05
C TRP A 91 -13.05 -0.70 -15.60
N CYS A 92 -12.15 -1.55 -15.11
CA CYS A 92 -11.55 -1.38 -13.78
C CYS A 92 -10.80 -0.05 -13.66
N LYS A 93 -10.05 0.34 -14.70
CA LYS A 93 -9.35 1.64 -14.73
C LYS A 93 -10.32 2.83 -14.71
N GLU A 94 -11.44 2.72 -15.42
CA GLU A 94 -12.51 3.74 -15.41
C GLU A 94 -13.15 3.90 -14.02
N LYS A 95 -13.19 2.81 -13.24
CA LYS A 95 -13.75 2.79 -11.87
C LYS A 95 -12.71 2.95 -10.76
N GLU A 96 -11.46 3.27 -11.11
CA GLU A 96 -10.34 3.43 -10.16
C GLU A 96 -10.09 2.17 -9.29
N LEU A 97 -10.30 1.00 -9.89
CA LEU A 97 -10.08 -0.33 -9.28
C LEU A 97 -8.71 -0.89 -9.72
N ASP A 98 -7.63 -0.26 -9.23
CA ASP A 98 -6.26 -0.56 -9.69
C ASP A 98 -5.78 -1.97 -9.34
N GLU A 99 -6.07 -2.45 -8.12
CA GLU A 99 -5.66 -3.78 -7.65
C GLU A 99 -6.36 -4.88 -8.46
N GLU A 100 -7.64 -4.68 -8.76
CA GLU A 100 -8.49 -5.54 -9.56
C GLU A 100 -8.03 -5.56 -11.02
N SER A 101 -7.73 -4.40 -11.59
CA SER A 101 -7.17 -4.26 -12.93
C SER A 101 -5.89 -5.10 -13.07
N GLU A 102 -4.96 -4.99 -12.11
CA GLU A 102 -3.72 -5.78 -12.12
C GLU A 102 -3.97 -7.28 -11.91
N ARG A 103 -4.96 -7.66 -11.09
CA ARG A 103 -5.37 -9.07 -10.93
C ARG A 103 -5.89 -9.65 -12.26
N VAL A 104 -6.76 -8.93 -12.96
CA VAL A 104 -7.32 -9.38 -14.25
C VAL A 104 -6.24 -9.43 -15.33
N LYS A 105 -5.31 -8.48 -15.34
CA LYS A 105 -4.16 -8.48 -16.25
C LYS A 105 -3.30 -9.74 -16.08
N LYS A 106 -2.99 -10.13 -14.84
CA LYS A 106 -2.26 -11.39 -14.57
C LYS A 106 -3.02 -12.63 -15.04
N MET A 107 -4.35 -12.63 -14.91
CA MET A 107 -5.20 -13.72 -15.41
C MET A 107 -5.17 -13.79 -16.95
N LEU A 108 -5.27 -12.64 -17.63
CA LEU A 108 -5.15 -12.53 -19.08
C LEU A 108 -3.78 -13.03 -19.57
N GLU A 109 -2.69 -12.58 -18.94
CA GLU A 109 -1.33 -13.05 -19.26
C GLU A 109 -1.21 -14.56 -19.12
N LYS A 110 -1.74 -15.14 -18.03
CA LYS A 110 -1.75 -16.59 -17.81
C LYS A 110 -2.55 -17.33 -18.89
N ALA A 111 -3.72 -16.81 -19.26
CA ALA A 111 -4.59 -17.41 -20.28
C ALA A 111 -3.93 -17.37 -21.67
N LEU A 112 -3.35 -16.22 -22.05
CA LEU A 112 -2.59 -16.06 -23.30
C LEU A 112 -1.38 -17.00 -23.35
N ARG A 113 -0.63 -17.15 -22.25
CA ARG A 113 0.49 -18.11 -22.17
C ARG A 113 0.05 -19.57 -22.31
N SER A 114 -1.09 -19.93 -21.73
CA SER A 114 -1.66 -21.27 -21.92
C SER A 114 -2.04 -21.54 -23.37
N GLU A 115 -2.66 -20.57 -24.05
CA GLU A 115 -2.98 -20.67 -25.48
C GLU A 115 -1.73 -20.72 -26.35
N TYR A 116 -0.72 -19.90 -26.07
CA TYR A 116 0.58 -19.96 -26.73
C TYR A 116 1.17 -21.38 -26.69
N ASN A 117 1.21 -21.99 -25.51
CA ASN A 117 1.73 -23.36 -25.34
C ASN A 117 0.90 -24.38 -26.14
N ARG A 118 -0.43 -24.29 -26.11
CA ARG A 118 -1.32 -25.18 -26.88
C ARG A 118 -1.15 -25.01 -28.39
N ARG A 119 -0.96 -23.78 -28.88
CA ARG A 119 -0.69 -23.52 -30.31
C ARG A 119 0.67 -24.06 -30.72
N ARG A 120 1.70 -23.79 -29.90
CA ARG A 120 3.07 -24.27 -30.13
C ARG A 120 3.15 -25.79 -30.21
N GLU A 121 2.45 -26.50 -29.30
CA GLU A 121 2.39 -27.96 -29.31
C GLU A 121 1.72 -28.50 -30.58
N ARG A 122 0.60 -27.90 -31.00
CA ARG A 122 -0.10 -28.27 -32.24
C ARG A 122 0.71 -28.01 -33.50
N ALA A 123 1.44 -26.90 -33.57
CA ALA A 123 2.24 -26.52 -34.74
C ALA A 123 3.42 -27.47 -34.98
N GLY A 124 4.03 -28.02 -33.90
CA GLY A 124 5.17 -28.92 -34.01
C GLY A 124 6.36 -28.28 -34.74
N LYS A 125 6.65 -28.77 -35.95
CA LYS A 125 7.73 -28.27 -36.85
C LYS A 125 7.21 -27.65 -38.15
N ASP A 126 5.91 -27.40 -38.26
CA ASP A 126 5.34 -26.71 -39.41
C ASP A 126 5.78 -25.24 -39.39
N ILE A 127 6.54 -24.83 -40.40
CA ILE A 127 7.16 -23.50 -40.50
C ILE A 127 6.10 -22.39 -40.58
N GLU A 128 5.01 -22.62 -41.31
CA GLU A 128 3.97 -21.61 -41.52
C GLU A 128 3.07 -21.46 -40.28
N GLU A 129 2.80 -22.55 -39.56
CA GLU A 129 2.12 -22.48 -38.27
C GLU A 129 2.96 -21.76 -37.22
N VAL A 130 4.26 -22.05 -37.11
CA VAL A 130 5.16 -21.35 -36.17
C VAL A 130 5.23 -19.86 -36.50
N ARG A 131 5.30 -19.48 -37.78
CA ARG A 131 5.27 -18.08 -38.21
C ARG A 131 3.97 -17.37 -37.83
N ARG A 132 2.82 -18.04 -38.04
CA ARG A 132 1.50 -17.51 -37.61
C ARG A 132 1.42 -17.31 -36.10
N ILE A 133 1.99 -18.23 -35.31
CA ILE A 133 2.05 -18.09 -33.85
C ILE A 133 2.88 -16.88 -33.45
N ALA A 134 4.03 -16.66 -34.09
CA ALA A 134 4.86 -15.49 -33.81
C ALA A 134 4.08 -14.18 -34.03
N TYR A 135 3.47 -13.99 -35.20
CA TYR A 135 2.68 -12.78 -35.45
C TYR A 135 1.50 -12.61 -34.47
N TRP A 136 0.86 -13.72 -34.09
CA TRP A 136 -0.16 -13.67 -33.04
C TRP A 136 0.42 -13.21 -31.69
N CYS A 137 1.60 -13.71 -31.28
CA CYS A 137 2.27 -13.25 -30.06
C CYS A 137 2.57 -11.75 -30.09
N GLU A 138 3.00 -11.22 -31.24
CA GLU A 138 3.22 -9.78 -31.43
C GLU A 138 1.92 -8.99 -31.28
N GLU A 139 0.83 -9.45 -31.93
CA GLU A 139 -0.50 -8.82 -31.87
C GLU A 139 -1.08 -8.79 -30.44
N VAL A 140 -0.88 -9.87 -29.67
CA VAL A 140 -1.38 -9.93 -28.28
C VAL A 140 -0.44 -9.30 -27.26
N GLY A 141 0.75 -8.87 -27.66
CA GLY A 141 1.75 -8.22 -26.79
C GLY A 141 2.61 -9.18 -25.96
N LEU A 142 2.70 -10.46 -26.35
CA LEU A 142 3.56 -11.46 -25.72
C LEU A 142 4.99 -11.39 -26.30
N ARG A 143 5.76 -10.38 -25.88
CA ARG A 143 7.08 -10.07 -26.47
C ARG A 143 8.12 -11.20 -26.29
N SER A 144 8.19 -11.79 -25.09
CA SER A 144 9.16 -12.86 -24.82
C SER A 144 8.87 -14.10 -25.68
N GLU A 145 7.60 -14.49 -25.74
CA GLU A 145 7.13 -15.63 -26.50
C GLU A 145 7.25 -15.39 -28.02
N TYR A 146 7.07 -14.15 -28.48
CA TYR A 146 7.36 -13.73 -29.85
C TYR A 146 8.84 -13.95 -30.21
N GLU A 147 9.76 -13.43 -29.40
CA GLU A 147 11.20 -13.55 -29.64
C GLU A 147 11.64 -15.03 -29.67
N GLU A 148 11.14 -15.85 -28.75
CA GLU A 148 11.36 -17.31 -28.75
C GLU A 148 10.81 -18.01 -30.00
N THR A 149 9.57 -17.67 -30.39
CA THR A 149 8.91 -18.30 -31.54
C THR A 149 9.58 -17.92 -32.85
N MET A 150 9.96 -16.65 -33.01
CA MET A 150 10.71 -16.18 -34.18
C MET A 150 12.08 -16.82 -34.26
N SER A 151 12.77 -16.96 -33.13
CA SER A 151 14.03 -17.68 -33.04
C SER A 151 13.88 -19.13 -33.53
N PHE A 152 12.84 -19.83 -33.06
CA PHE A 152 12.54 -21.18 -33.50
C PHE A 152 12.14 -21.27 -34.99
N TYR A 153 11.33 -20.32 -35.48
CA TYR A 153 10.97 -20.20 -36.89
C TYR A 153 12.21 -20.08 -37.78
N TRP A 154 13.14 -19.17 -37.46
CA TRP A 154 14.35 -18.99 -38.23
C TRP A 154 15.22 -20.23 -38.27
N LYS A 155 15.34 -20.94 -37.14
CA LYS A 155 16.02 -22.23 -37.07
C LYS A 155 15.39 -23.26 -38.03
N LEU A 156 14.06 -23.43 -37.98
CA LEU A 156 13.36 -24.37 -38.86
C LEU A 156 13.51 -23.98 -40.34
N ARG A 157 13.43 -22.69 -40.67
CA ARG A 157 13.62 -22.17 -42.03
C ARG A 157 15.00 -22.50 -42.59
N VAL A 158 16.04 -22.32 -41.78
CA VAL A 158 17.42 -22.68 -42.14
C VAL A 158 17.57 -24.18 -42.29
N GLU A 159 17.06 -24.98 -41.34
CA GLU A 159 17.11 -26.45 -41.41
C GLU A 159 16.40 -27.01 -42.64
N ALA A 160 15.25 -26.46 -43.02
CA ALA A 160 14.52 -26.85 -44.21
C ALA A 160 15.32 -26.53 -45.48
N SER A 161 15.86 -25.32 -45.57
CA SER A 161 16.65 -24.90 -46.74
C SER A 161 17.97 -25.67 -46.86
N LEU A 162 18.56 -26.08 -45.73
CA LEU A 162 19.74 -26.95 -45.67
C LEU A 162 19.49 -28.39 -46.14
N LYS A 163 18.25 -28.82 -46.34
CA LYS A 163 17.93 -30.13 -46.95
C LYS A 163 17.93 -30.07 -48.48
N GLU A 164 17.80 -28.88 -49.05
CA GLU A 164 17.75 -28.65 -50.51
C GLU A 164 19.15 -28.50 -51.13
N VAL A 165 20.18 -28.34 -50.29
CA VAL A 165 21.53 -27.98 -50.71
C VAL A 165 22.52 -29.06 -50.27
N ASP A 166 23.49 -29.37 -51.14
CA ASP A 166 24.61 -30.24 -50.78
C ASP A 166 25.48 -29.57 -49.70
N ARG A 167 25.56 -30.21 -48.54
CA ARG A 167 26.30 -29.70 -47.38
C ARG A 167 27.81 -29.85 -47.51
N THR A 168 28.28 -30.60 -48.51
CA THR A 168 29.70 -30.77 -48.81
C THR A 168 30.23 -29.69 -49.76
N ASP A 169 29.35 -28.98 -50.46
CA ASP A 169 29.71 -27.87 -51.34
C ASP A 169 29.69 -26.53 -50.58
N ALA A 170 30.89 -26.02 -50.26
CA ALA A 170 31.07 -24.72 -49.61
C ALA A 170 30.40 -23.56 -50.37
N LYS A 171 30.44 -23.59 -51.71
CA LYS A 171 29.86 -22.52 -52.54
C LYS A 171 28.34 -22.54 -52.46
N ALA A 172 27.75 -23.73 -52.46
CA ALA A 172 26.30 -23.89 -52.33
C ALA A 172 25.79 -23.42 -50.96
N LEU A 173 26.52 -23.70 -49.87
CA LEU A 173 26.23 -23.19 -48.53
C LEU A 173 26.28 -21.65 -48.46
N VAL A 174 27.28 -21.02 -49.09
CA VAL A 174 27.40 -19.55 -49.16
C VAL A 174 26.25 -18.94 -49.96
N THR A 175 25.92 -19.49 -51.12
CA THR A 175 24.79 -19.03 -51.93
C THR A 175 23.47 -19.14 -51.16
N LEU A 176 23.29 -20.24 -50.41
CA LEU A 176 22.13 -20.41 -49.54
C LEU A 176 22.06 -19.33 -48.45
N ALA A 177 23.17 -19.03 -47.79
CA ALA A 177 23.22 -18.01 -46.75
C ALA A 177 22.90 -16.61 -47.29
N ILE A 178 23.39 -16.26 -48.48
CA ILE A 178 23.08 -14.98 -49.14
C ILE A 178 21.58 -14.89 -49.46
N ARG A 179 20.99 -15.95 -50.04
CA ARG A 179 19.54 -16.01 -50.31
C ARG A 179 18.71 -15.84 -49.04
N LEU A 180 19.10 -16.53 -47.95
CA LEU A 180 18.41 -16.41 -46.66
C LEU A 180 18.58 -15.03 -46.03
N ARG A 181 19.69 -14.34 -46.27
CA ARG A 181 19.86 -12.94 -45.88
C ARG A 181 18.85 -12.02 -46.57
N GLU A 182 18.63 -12.23 -47.86
CA GLU A 182 17.63 -11.48 -48.64
C GLU A 182 16.21 -11.75 -48.13
N ASP A 183 15.93 -12.98 -47.66
CA ASP A 183 14.68 -13.35 -46.98
C ASP A 183 14.53 -12.73 -45.55
N GLY A 184 15.55 -12.01 -45.06
CA GLY A 184 15.53 -11.36 -43.75
C GLY A 184 15.92 -12.26 -42.58
N VAL A 185 16.56 -13.41 -42.82
CA VAL A 185 17.06 -14.28 -41.75
C VAL A 185 18.15 -13.55 -40.94
N PRO A 186 18.06 -13.54 -39.59
CA PRO A 186 19.06 -12.87 -38.76
C PRO A 186 20.47 -13.43 -38.93
N GLU A 187 21.47 -12.56 -38.84
CA GLU A 187 22.90 -12.89 -39.07
C GLU A 187 23.41 -14.00 -38.12
N THR A 188 22.81 -14.13 -36.93
CA THR A 188 23.14 -15.20 -35.97
C THR A 188 22.95 -16.60 -36.55
N TYR A 189 21.94 -16.79 -37.40
CA TYR A 189 21.69 -18.07 -38.07
C TYR A 189 22.52 -18.24 -39.33
N LEU A 190 22.72 -17.16 -40.09
CA LEU A 190 23.55 -17.15 -41.30
C LEU A 190 25.01 -17.48 -40.99
N ARG A 191 25.51 -17.02 -39.84
CA ARG A 191 26.84 -17.33 -39.33
C ARG A 191 27.12 -18.84 -39.30
N VAL A 192 26.15 -19.65 -38.89
CA VAL A 192 26.31 -21.12 -38.87
C VAL A 192 26.58 -21.68 -40.27
N LEU A 193 25.89 -21.15 -41.29
CA LEU A 193 26.09 -21.57 -42.68
C LEU A 193 27.47 -21.18 -43.21
N PHE A 194 27.94 -19.97 -42.90
CA PHE A 194 29.28 -19.52 -43.27
C PHE A 194 30.37 -20.32 -42.54
N GLU A 195 30.18 -20.62 -41.25
CA GLU A 195 31.10 -21.49 -40.51
C GLU A 195 31.13 -22.92 -41.10
N MET A 196 29.97 -23.47 -41.47
CA MET A 196 29.91 -24.75 -42.18
C MET A 196 30.63 -24.71 -43.54
N ALA A 197 30.49 -23.62 -44.30
CA ALA A 197 31.21 -23.46 -45.56
C ALA A 197 32.74 -23.44 -45.35
N LEU A 198 33.23 -22.77 -44.29
CA LEU A 198 34.66 -22.75 -43.96
C LEU A 198 35.21 -24.09 -43.46
N LEU A 199 34.36 -24.95 -42.89
CA LEU A 199 34.75 -26.32 -42.55
C LEU A 199 34.98 -27.18 -43.80
N GLN A 200 34.25 -26.91 -44.88
CA GLN A 200 34.42 -27.62 -46.16
C GLN A 200 35.57 -27.03 -46.99
N ASP A 201 35.64 -25.69 -47.07
CA ASP A 201 36.67 -24.95 -47.78
C ASP A 201 37.20 -23.80 -46.90
N PRO A 202 38.35 -24.01 -46.22
CA PRO A 202 38.96 -22.97 -45.39
C PRO A 202 39.33 -21.70 -46.17
N ASP A 203 39.51 -21.76 -47.49
CA ASP A 203 39.90 -20.62 -48.32
C ASP A 203 38.69 -19.92 -48.97
N CYS A 204 37.46 -20.28 -48.55
CA CYS A 204 36.23 -19.66 -49.03
C CYS A 204 36.13 -18.18 -48.64
N PHE A 205 36.63 -17.31 -49.54
CA PHE A 205 36.72 -15.86 -49.38
C PHE A 205 35.40 -15.21 -48.95
N GLN A 206 34.30 -15.57 -49.61
CA GLN A 206 32.99 -14.97 -49.37
C GLN A 206 32.43 -15.27 -47.97
N ALA A 207 32.67 -16.49 -47.45
CA ALA A 207 32.25 -16.86 -46.10
C ALA A 207 33.03 -16.06 -45.04
N ARG A 208 34.34 -15.90 -45.23
CA ARG A 208 35.19 -15.11 -44.31
C ARG A 208 34.77 -13.63 -44.27
N ILE A 209 34.55 -13.01 -45.42
CA ILE A 209 34.04 -11.64 -45.48
C ILE A 209 32.68 -11.51 -44.81
N SER A 210 31.79 -12.47 -45.07
CA SER A 210 30.44 -12.44 -44.47
C SER A 210 30.46 -12.59 -42.95
N LEU A 211 31.46 -13.29 -42.40
CA LEU A 211 31.73 -13.37 -40.96
C LEU A 211 32.46 -12.14 -40.39
N GLY A 212 32.71 -11.11 -41.20
CA GLY A 212 33.41 -9.89 -40.79
C GLY A 212 34.92 -10.06 -40.64
N MET A 213 35.51 -11.08 -41.28
CA MET A 213 36.96 -11.23 -41.37
C MET A 213 37.53 -10.39 -42.51
N GLN A 214 38.78 -9.96 -42.35
CA GLN A 214 39.58 -9.22 -43.32
C GLN A 214 40.91 -9.94 -43.54
N PHE A 215 41.42 -9.89 -44.76
CA PHE A 215 42.73 -10.44 -45.09
C PHE A 215 43.80 -9.38 -44.82
N TRP A 216 44.66 -9.62 -43.83
CA TRP A 216 45.69 -8.70 -43.38
C TRP A 216 47.04 -9.42 -43.27
N GLU A 217 48.05 -8.93 -44.00
CA GLU A 217 49.43 -9.46 -43.98
C GLU A 217 49.53 -11.00 -44.17
N GLY A 218 48.70 -11.57 -45.05
CA GLY A 218 48.71 -13.01 -45.33
C GLY A 218 47.81 -13.86 -44.43
N HIS A 219 47.13 -13.25 -43.44
CA HIS A 219 46.25 -13.95 -42.51
C HIS A 219 44.83 -13.41 -42.52
N TRP A 220 43.86 -14.28 -42.27
CA TRP A 220 42.47 -13.89 -42.05
C TRP A 220 42.24 -13.56 -40.58
N LEU A 221 41.87 -12.32 -40.30
CA LEU A 221 41.62 -11.82 -38.95
C LEU A 221 40.23 -11.19 -38.88
N PHE A 222 39.57 -11.27 -37.73
CA PHE A 222 38.35 -10.51 -37.52
C PHE A 222 38.65 -9.01 -37.57
N LYS A 223 37.69 -8.20 -38.03
CA LYS A 223 37.84 -6.74 -38.05
C LYS A 223 38.30 -6.17 -36.71
N SER A 224 37.76 -6.66 -35.59
CA SER A 224 38.19 -6.26 -34.24
C SER A 224 39.65 -6.57 -33.93
N GLN A 225 40.21 -7.65 -34.48
CA GLN A 225 41.62 -8.01 -34.33
C GLN A 225 42.50 -7.12 -35.21
N VAL A 226 42.09 -6.85 -36.45
CA VAL A 226 42.80 -5.91 -37.33
C VAL A 226 42.83 -4.53 -36.71
N ASP A 227 41.68 -4.04 -36.22
CA ASP A 227 41.58 -2.76 -35.53
C ASP A 227 42.47 -2.74 -34.27
N ALA A 228 42.55 -3.83 -33.51
CA ALA A 228 43.44 -3.95 -32.35
C ALA A 228 44.93 -3.91 -32.73
N ILE A 229 45.33 -4.59 -33.80
CA ILE A 229 46.72 -4.57 -34.31
C ILE A 229 47.08 -3.18 -34.80
N LEU A 230 46.21 -2.55 -35.57
CA LEU A 230 46.41 -1.18 -36.06
C LEU A 230 46.52 -0.20 -34.90
N LYS A 231 45.63 -0.33 -33.92
CA LYS A 231 45.68 0.46 -32.69
C LYS A 231 46.99 0.25 -31.95
N GLN A 232 47.43 -0.99 -31.75
CA GLN A 232 48.70 -1.30 -31.09
C GLN A 232 49.90 -0.68 -31.84
N ARG A 233 49.96 -0.79 -33.17
CA ARG A 233 51.03 -0.17 -33.97
C ARG A 233 51.02 1.34 -33.86
N GLU A 234 49.83 1.95 -33.83
CA GLU A 234 49.70 3.39 -33.61
C GLU A 234 50.13 3.80 -32.19
N GLU A 235 49.76 3.02 -31.18
CA GLU A 235 50.18 3.17 -29.78
C GLU A 235 51.71 3.11 -29.66
N GLU A 236 52.36 2.11 -30.27
CA GLU A 236 53.82 1.96 -30.32
C GLU A 236 54.51 3.13 -31.04
N ARG A 237 53.93 3.59 -32.16
CA ARG A 237 54.43 4.75 -32.91
C ARG A 237 54.36 6.02 -32.08
N LEU A 238 53.25 6.25 -31.37
CA LEU A 238 53.05 7.42 -30.52
C LEU A 238 53.95 7.38 -29.28
N ALA A 239 54.08 6.21 -28.65
CA ALA A 239 55.00 5.99 -27.54
C ALA A 239 56.46 6.25 -27.95
N SER A 240 56.88 5.74 -29.11
CA SER A 240 58.22 5.99 -29.66
C SER A 240 58.45 7.47 -30.02
N SER A 241 57.37 8.21 -30.28
CA SER A 241 57.39 9.67 -30.52
C SER A 241 57.35 10.49 -29.22
N GLY A 242 57.39 9.84 -28.06
CA GLY A 242 57.40 10.47 -26.74
C GLY A 242 56.02 10.90 -26.23
N TYR A 243 54.91 10.48 -26.84
CA TYR A 243 53.57 10.72 -26.29
C TYR A 243 53.31 9.79 -25.09
N VAL A 244 52.48 10.25 -24.17
CA VAL A 244 52.06 9.51 -22.97
C VAL A 244 50.56 9.22 -23.07
N TYR A 245 50.15 7.99 -22.76
CA TYR A 245 48.73 7.59 -22.78
C TYR A 245 48.05 7.88 -21.44
N VAL A 246 47.06 8.77 -21.44
CA VAL A 246 46.43 9.31 -20.22
C VAL A 246 44.92 9.38 -20.46
N ASN A 247 44.14 8.74 -19.58
CA ASN A 247 42.67 8.74 -19.64
C ASN A 247 42.09 8.38 -21.03
N GLY A 248 42.67 7.38 -21.68
CA GLY A 248 42.17 6.88 -22.97
C GLY A 248 42.68 7.64 -24.20
N LYS A 249 43.50 8.68 -24.03
CA LYS A 249 44.03 9.51 -25.14
C LYS A 249 45.56 9.60 -25.08
N TRP A 250 46.20 9.65 -26.25
CA TRP A 250 47.62 9.95 -26.36
C TRP A 250 47.84 11.46 -26.29
N VAL A 251 48.70 11.90 -25.38
CA VAL A 251 48.94 13.31 -25.09
C VAL A 251 50.44 13.57 -25.12
N ARG A 252 50.85 14.75 -25.59
CA ARG A 252 52.26 15.16 -25.52
C ARG A 252 52.68 15.37 -24.05
N PRO A 253 53.95 15.15 -23.69
CA PRO A 253 54.40 15.26 -22.29
C PRO A 253 54.12 16.61 -21.61
N ASP A 254 54.21 17.70 -22.36
CA ASP A 254 53.88 19.06 -21.90
C ASP A 254 52.40 19.21 -21.53
N ALA A 255 51.51 18.65 -22.34
CA ALA A 255 50.07 18.62 -22.07
C ALA A 255 49.72 17.62 -20.95
N TYR A 256 50.49 16.54 -20.74
CA TYR A 256 50.28 15.63 -19.60
C TYR A 256 50.42 16.34 -18.25
N ALA A 257 51.46 17.16 -18.10
CA ALA A 257 51.68 17.93 -16.87
C ALA A 257 50.51 18.89 -16.54
N LEU A 258 49.80 19.38 -17.56
CA LEU A 258 48.59 20.18 -17.37
C LEU A 258 47.40 19.31 -16.95
N ILE A 259 47.19 18.17 -17.60
CA ILE A 259 46.11 17.22 -17.25
C ILE A 259 46.28 16.69 -15.83
N GLU A 260 47.50 16.39 -15.40
CA GLU A 260 47.76 15.93 -14.03
C GLU A 260 47.40 17.00 -12.99
N LYS A 261 47.73 18.27 -13.26
CA LYS A 261 47.33 19.41 -12.42
C LYS A 261 45.83 19.63 -12.42
N GLU A 262 45.17 19.50 -13.57
CA GLU A 262 43.71 19.59 -13.65
C GLU A 262 43.04 18.43 -12.89
N GLY A 263 43.60 17.23 -12.97
CA GLY A 263 43.13 16.05 -12.24
C GLY A 263 43.33 16.14 -10.73
N THR A 264 44.35 16.84 -10.24
CA THR A 264 44.47 17.13 -8.80
C THR A 264 43.47 18.19 -8.36
N LEU A 265 43.23 19.22 -9.18
CA LEU A 265 42.20 20.23 -8.92
C LEU A 265 40.80 19.62 -8.85
N LEU A 266 40.43 18.77 -9.81
CA LEU A 266 39.13 18.10 -9.82
C LEU A 266 38.92 17.20 -8.58
N ARG A 267 39.96 16.46 -8.15
CA ARG A 267 39.92 15.66 -6.91
C ARG A 267 39.72 16.53 -5.67
N LEU A 268 40.36 17.69 -5.62
CA LEU A 268 40.16 18.66 -4.54
C LEU A 268 38.75 19.27 -4.56
N GLU A 269 38.22 19.59 -5.74
CA GLU A 269 36.85 20.07 -5.89
C GLU A 269 35.82 19.02 -5.48
N GLU A 270 36.03 17.76 -5.86
CA GLU A 270 35.16 16.64 -5.46
C GLU A 270 35.23 16.41 -3.95
N SER A 271 36.43 16.44 -3.36
CA SER A 271 36.60 16.38 -1.91
C SER A 271 35.87 17.54 -1.21
N LEU A 272 35.93 18.76 -1.76
CA LEU A 272 35.22 19.92 -1.23
C LEU A 272 33.70 19.76 -1.35
N LYS A 273 33.19 19.19 -2.45
CA LYS A 273 31.77 18.86 -2.64
C LYS A 273 31.28 17.82 -1.63
N ILE A 274 32.11 16.82 -1.33
CA ILE A 274 31.79 15.81 -0.32
C ILE A 274 31.72 16.46 1.07
N GLU A 275 32.71 17.27 1.45
CA GLU A 275 32.71 17.95 2.75
C GLU A 275 31.56 18.95 2.90
N THR A 276 31.25 19.73 1.87
CA THR A 276 30.08 20.62 1.88
C THR A 276 28.76 19.86 1.99
N SER A 277 28.65 18.68 1.36
CA SER A 277 27.48 17.81 1.50
C SER A 277 27.36 17.25 2.92
N LYS A 278 28.48 16.83 3.54
CA LYS A 278 28.50 16.38 4.94
C LYS A 278 28.07 17.49 5.90
N LEU A 279 28.59 18.71 5.72
CA LEU A 279 28.19 19.88 6.51
C LEU A 279 26.69 20.15 6.40
N ARG A 280 26.12 20.07 5.20
CA ARG A 280 24.67 20.25 5.00
C ARG A 280 23.84 19.19 5.72
N ILE A 281 24.26 17.93 5.71
CA ILE A 281 23.60 16.85 6.44
C ILE A 281 23.69 17.11 7.95
N TRP A 282 24.84 17.52 8.45
CA TRP A 282 25.04 17.86 9.86
C TRP A 282 24.19 19.05 10.30
N GLU A 283 24.10 20.11 9.48
CA GLU A 283 23.22 21.24 9.74
C GLU A 283 21.74 20.83 9.81
N GLN A 284 21.31 19.92 8.93
CA GLN A 284 19.95 19.39 8.96
C GLN A 284 19.68 18.53 10.19
N ASP A 285 20.62 17.67 10.59
CA ASP A 285 20.50 16.87 11.82
C ASP A 285 20.44 17.78 13.06
N LEU A 286 21.28 18.82 13.11
CA LEU A 286 21.27 19.80 14.20
C LEU A 286 19.91 20.51 14.30
N ARG A 287 19.37 21.00 13.18
CA ARG A 287 18.03 21.62 13.14
C ARG A 287 16.93 20.67 13.59
N GLN A 288 17.02 19.38 13.22
CA GLN A 288 16.04 18.38 13.64
C GLN A 288 16.10 18.15 15.15
N ARG A 289 17.30 18.09 15.73
CA ARG A 289 17.49 17.95 17.18
C ARG A 289 16.97 19.17 17.94
N GLU A 290 17.23 20.37 17.45
CA GLU A 290 16.68 21.61 18.01
C GLU A 290 15.15 21.62 17.97
N ALA A 291 14.55 21.23 16.84
CA ALA A 291 13.09 21.13 16.72
C ALA A 291 12.49 20.08 17.67
N ASN A 292 13.13 18.91 17.81
CA ASN A 292 12.71 17.86 18.73
C ASN A 292 12.81 18.35 20.18
N PHE A 293 13.88 19.04 20.55
CA PHE A 293 14.06 19.60 21.88
C PHE A 293 12.99 20.64 22.21
N GLU A 294 12.66 21.54 21.28
CA GLU A 294 11.59 22.53 21.47
C GLU A 294 10.21 21.86 21.56
N ALA A 295 9.98 20.78 20.81
CA ALA A 295 8.74 19.99 20.92
C ALA A 295 8.61 19.30 22.29
N GLU A 296 9.69 18.71 22.80
CA GLU A 296 9.72 18.12 24.16
C GLU A 296 9.48 19.18 25.23
N LYS A 297 10.14 20.33 25.12
CA LYS A 297 9.92 21.46 26.03
C LYS A 297 8.46 21.91 26.04
N ASN A 298 7.84 22.06 24.86
CA ASN A 298 6.41 22.40 24.75
C ASN A 298 5.49 21.32 25.35
N ARG A 299 5.86 20.04 25.21
CA ARG A 299 5.14 18.93 25.85
C ARG A 299 5.23 19.02 27.38
N PHE A 300 6.41 19.23 27.94
CA PHE A 300 6.60 19.42 29.37
C PHE A 300 5.84 20.63 29.91
N GLU A 301 5.84 21.75 29.17
CA GLU A 301 5.04 22.92 29.55
C GLU A 301 3.53 22.63 29.53
N SER A 302 3.05 21.86 28.56
CA SER A 302 1.65 21.43 28.48
C SER A 302 1.26 20.48 29.61
N GLU A 303 2.12 19.52 29.95
CA GLU A 303 1.93 18.61 31.09
C GLU A 303 1.95 19.38 32.41
N LYS A 304 2.88 20.33 32.58
CA LYS A 304 2.91 21.23 33.75
C LYS A 304 1.58 21.98 33.91
N ARG A 305 1.04 22.57 32.83
CA ARG A 305 -0.26 23.26 32.88
C ARG A 305 -1.41 22.33 33.25
N ARG A 306 -1.40 21.07 32.79
CA ARG A 306 -2.40 20.06 33.19
C ARG A 306 -2.32 19.76 34.69
N TYR A 307 -1.12 19.57 35.23
CA TYR A 307 -0.94 19.36 36.66
C TYR A 307 -1.39 20.57 37.49
N GLU A 308 -1.11 21.79 37.03
CA GLU A 308 -1.58 23.02 37.68
C GLU A 308 -3.11 23.10 37.69
N TYR A 309 -3.76 22.74 36.58
CA TYR A 309 -5.23 22.69 36.49
C TYR A 309 -5.84 21.63 37.42
N ASP A 310 -5.28 20.40 37.44
CA ASP A 310 -5.74 19.33 38.32
C ASP A 310 -5.59 19.70 39.80
N LEU A 311 -4.52 20.42 40.15
CA LEU A 311 -4.31 20.93 41.50
C LEU A 311 -5.38 21.97 41.87
N GLN A 312 -5.68 22.92 40.97
CA GLN A 312 -6.75 23.90 41.15
C GLN A 312 -8.13 23.23 41.32
N LEU A 313 -8.40 22.18 40.54
CA LEU A 313 -9.65 21.41 40.63
C LEU A 313 -9.74 20.65 41.96
N LYS A 314 -8.66 20.03 42.43
CA LYS A 314 -8.62 19.39 43.75
C LYS A 314 -8.87 20.40 44.85
N ASP A 315 -8.27 21.59 44.75
CA ASP A 315 -8.47 22.67 45.73
C ASP A 315 -9.91 23.22 45.71
N SER A 316 -10.61 23.23 44.56
CA SER A 316 -12.03 23.59 44.53
C SER A 316 -12.91 22.52 45.18
N VAL A 317 -12.68 21.24 44.86
CA VAL A 317 -13.42 20.12 45.47
C VAL A 317 -13.19 20.06 46.98
N ILE A 318 -11.95 20.25 47.45
CA ILE A 318 -11.66 20.31 48.90
C ILE A 318 -12.42 21.46 49.56
N ARG A 319 -12.52 22.62 48.90
CA ARG A 319 -13.31 23.76 49.42
C ARG A 319 -14.79 23.43 49.49
N GLU A 320 -15.37 22.84 48.46
CA GLU A 320 -16.77 22.39 48.44
C GLU A 320 -17.07 21.37 49.54
N LEU A 321 -16.23 20.34 49.67
CA LEU A 321 -16.35 19.34 50.73
C LEU A 321 -16.23 19.95 52.13
N ARG A 322 -15.36 20.94 52.33
CA ARG A 322 -15.28 21.67 53.60
C ARG A 322 -16.58 22.44 53.87
N CYS A 323 -17.12 23.16 52.89
CA CYS A 323 -18.39 23.87 53.03
C CYS A 323 -19.55 22.92 53.35
N GLU A 324 -19.61 21.77 52.67
CA GLU A 324 -20.63 20.75 52.89
C GLU A 324 -20.50 20.10 54.28
N ASN A 325 -19.27 19.79 54.71
CA ASN A 325 -19.02 19.28 56.04
C ASN A 325 -19.44 20.30 57.12
N PHE A 326 -19.15 21.60 56.93
CA PHE A 326 -19.64 22.64 57.82
C PHE A 326 -21.17 22.70 57.87
N ARG A 327 -21.85 22.52 56.74
CA ARG A 327 -23.33 22.46 56.67
C ARG A 327 -23.88 21.28 57.46
N LEU A 328 -23.36 20.08 57.22
CA LEU A 328 -23.78 18.85 57.91
C LEU A 328 -23.50 18.91 59.42
N VAL A 329 -22.35 19.46 59.83
CA VAL A 329 -22.03 19.65 61.26
C VAL A 329 -23.04 20.57 61.94
N ARG A 330 -23.51 21.60 61.24
CA ARG A 330 -24.57 22.50 61.75
C ARG A 330 -25.91 21.77 61.87
N GLU A 331 -26.32 21.05 60.84
CA GLU A 331 -27.57 20.27 60.83
C GLU A 331 -27.61 19.22 61.94
N VAL A 332 -26.51 18.48 62.13
CA VAL A 332 -26.37 17.51 63.24
C VAL A 332 -26.50 18.19 64.60
N ARG A 333 -26.01 19.43 64.75
CA ARG A 333 -26.18 20.20 65.99
C ARG A 333 -27.64 20.59 66.19
N GLU A 334 -28.30 21.13 65.17
CA GLU A 334 -29.71 21.52 65.22
C GLU A 334 -30.62 20.32 65.55
N LEU A 335 -30.41 19.17 64.91
CA LEU A 335 -31.12 17.92 65.22
C LEU A 335 -30.85 17.41 66.63
N ARG A 336 -29.62 17.59 67.15
CA ARG A 336 -29.29 17.20 68.53
C ARG A 336 -30.02 18.09 69.53
N ASP A 337 -30.11 19.39 69.27
CA ASP A 337 -30.85 20.34 70.10
C ASP A 337 -32.36 20.06 70.06
N GLU A 338 -32.91 19.77 68.89
CA GLU A 338 -34.32 19.36 68.72
C GLU A 338 -34.63 18.05 69.47
N ASN A 339 -33.75 17.05 69.37
CA ASN A 339 -33.90 15.79 70.10
C ASN A 339 -33.84 16.01 71.62
N HIS A 340 -33.02 16.95 72.09
CA HIS A 340 -33.00 17.33 73.50
C HIS A 340 -34.34 17.94 73.94
N ASN A 341 -34.88 18.88 73.17
CA ASN A 341 -36.20 19.49 73.43
C ASN A 341 -37.33 18.45 73.45
N LEU A 342 -37.35 17.52 72.49
CA LEU A 342 -38.36 16.44 72.43
C LEU A 342 -38.26 15.47 73.61
N ARG A 343 -37.05 15.23 74.14
CA ARG A 343 -36.88 14.44 75.37
C ARG A 343 -37.45 15.18 76.57
N ASP A 344 -37.15 16.46 76.71
CA ASP A 344 -37.68 17.29 77.79
C ASP A 344 -39.22 17.37 77.74
N GLU A 345 -39.79 17.48 76.53
CA GLU A 345 -41.24 17.47 76.32
C GLU A 345 -41.85 16.10 76.64
N ASN A 346 -41.23 15.00 76.20
CA ASN A 346 -41.63 13.65 76.61
C ASN A 346 -41.60 13.48 78.13
N ASP A 347 -40.59 13.99 78.81
CA ASP A 347 -40.48 13.92 80.26
C ASP A 347 -41.55 14.76 80.98
N LYS A 348 -42.00 15.88 80.38
CA LYS A 348 -43.17 16.63 80.85
C LYS A 348 -44.46 15.82 80.67
N LEU A 349 -44.69 15.27 79.47
CA LEU A 349 -45.87 14.45 79.17
C LEU A 349 -45.93 13.20 80.05
N ARG A 350 -44.80 12.54 80.32
CA ARG A 350 -44.72 11.41 81.25
C ARG A 350 -45.15 11.80 82.66
N ARG A 351 -44.67 12.95 83.15
CA ARG A 351 -45.10 13.50 84.45
C ARG A 351 -46.60 13.83 84.47
N GLU A 352 -47.14 14.38 83.39
CA GLU A 352 -48.57 14.67 83.25
C GLU A 352 -49.42 13.39 83.23
N ILE A 353 -49.02 12.37 82.46
CA ILE A 353 -49.67 11.05 82.45
C ILE A 353 -49.64 10.43 83.84
N GLU A 354 -48.52 10.50 84.56
CA GLU A 354 -48.44 10.02 85.94
C GLU A 354 -49.35 10.79 86.89
N ARG A 355 -49.53 12.10 86.68
CA ARG A 355 -50.50 12.92 87.43
C ARG A 355 -51.93 12.45 87.15
N LEU A 356 -52.31 12.37 85.87
CA LEU A 356 -53.63 11.92 85.45
C LEU A 356 -53.92 10.48 85.89
N ARG A 357 -52.92 9.58 85.87
CA ARG A 357 -53.06 8.21 86.39
C ARG A 357 -53.37 8.20 87.88
N ARG A 358 -52.71 9.05 88.67
CA ARG A 358 -53.01 9.22 90.10
C ARG A 358 -54.42 9.75 90.31
N GLU A 359 -54.80 10.80 89.58
CA GLU A 359 -56.17 11.35 89.60
C GLU A 359 -57.22 10.28 89.23
N LEU A 360 -56.94 9.43 88.24
CA LEU A 360 -57.83 8.37 87.79
C LEU A 360 -57.89 7.19 88.79
N GLU A 361 -56.77 6.84 89.44
CA GLU A 361 -56.74 5.88 90.56
C GLU A 361 -57.56 6.40 91.74
N ASP A 362 -57.45 7.68 92.07
CA ASP A 362 -58.25 8.33 93.11
C ASP A 362 -59.73 8.38 92.74
N ALA A 363 -60.05 8.65 91.46
CA ALA A 363 -61.42 8.59 90.95
C ALA A 363 -61.97 7.15 90.93
N LYS A 364 -61.15 6.15 90.63
CA LYS A 364 -61.53 4.72 90.73
C LYS A 364 -61.76 4.30 92.18
N ARG A 365 -60.93 4.78 93.13
CA ARG A 365 -61.16 4.59 94.58
C ARG A 365 -62.47 5.21 95.04
N ASN A 366 -62.92 6.29 94.41
CA ASN A 366 -64.21 6.94 94.69
C ASN A 366 -65.41 6.34 93.94
N SER A 367 -65.24 5.45 92.95
CA SER A 367 -66.32 5.03 92.04
C SER A 367 -66.62 3.53 91.99
N GLY A 368 -66.04 2.66 92.83
CA GLY A 368 -66.45 1.25 92.78
C GLY A 368 -65.89 0.33 93.84
N SER A 369 -66.67 0.14 94.91
CA SER A 369 -66.77 -1.17 95.55
C SER A 369 -67.57 -2.11 94.64
N SER A 370 -66.92 -3.07 93.98
CA SER A 370 -67.46 -4.42 93.78
C SER A 370 -66.48 -5.31 92.99
N SER A 371 -66.12 -6.42 93.65
CA SER A 371 -65.79 -7.74 93.12
C SER A 371 -64.59 -7.94 92.15
N SER A 372 -63.65 -8.74 92.67
CA SER A 372 -62.72 -9.72 92.07
C SER A 372 -63.27 -10.46 90.81
N PRO A 373 -62.48 -11.15 89.94
CA PRO A 373 -61.51 -12.19 90.31
C PRO A 373 -60.23 -12.37 89.42
N SER A 374 -59.33 -13.21 89.95
CA SER A 374 -58.12 -13.85 89.40
C SER A 374 -58.43 -14.83 88.23
N PRO A 375 -57.51 -15.74 87.78
CA PRO A 375 -56.08 -15.68 87.36
C PRO A 375 -55.83 -16.43 86.01
N SER A 376 -54.60 -16.39 85.44
CA SER A 376 -53.90 -17.53 84.74
C SER A 376 -52.66 -17.02 83.98
N THR A 377 -51.41 -17.40 84.33
CA THR A 377 -50.60 -18.57 83.89
C THR A 377 -50.47 -18.83 82.37
N GLY A 378 -49.39 -18.27 81.79
CA GLY A 378 -48.48 -18.87 80.80
C GLY A 378 -48.92 -18.91 79.32
N PRO A 379 -48.06 -19.37 78.38
CA PRO A 379 -46.59 -19.30 78.35
C PRO A 379 -46.02 -18.94 76.94
N ARG A 380 -44.69 -18.76 76.86
CA ARG A 380 -43.78 -19.23 75.78
C ARG A 380 -43.85 -18.67 74.34
N SER A 381 -42.65 -18.64 73.73
CA SER A 381 -42.29 -18.63 72.29
C SER A 381 -42.67 -17.38 71.49
N GLU A 382 -41.95 -16.90 70.47
CA GLU A 382 -40.83 -17.35 69.63
C GLU A 382 -40.38 -16.08 68.85
N ARG A 383 -39.09 -15.77 68.74
CA ARG A 383 -38.25 -16.05 67.54
C ARG A 383 -38.81 -15.50 66.21
N ARG A 384 -38.15 -14.47 65.64
CA ARG A 384 -37.54 -14.44 64.28
C ARG A 384 -37.17 -13.01 63.86
N GLN A 385 -35.90 -12.83 63.49
CA GLN A 385 -35.44 -12.48 62.13
C GLN A 385 -36.05 -11.19 61.58
N ARG A 386 -35.21 -10.19 61.31
CA ARG A 386 -34.25 -10.17 60.21
C ARG A 386 -33.02 -9.38 60.58
#